data_AF-A0A2G5UDA6-F1
#
_entry.id   AF-A0A2G5UDA6-F1
#
_cell.length_a   1.000
_cell.length_b   1.000
_cell.length_c   1.000
_cell.angle_alpha   90.00
_cell.angle_beta   90.00
_cell.angle_gamma   90.00
#
_symmetry.space_group_name_H-M   'P 1'
#
loop_
_entity.id
_entity.type
_entity.pdbx_description
1 polymer ?
#
loop_
_entity_poly.entity_id
_entity_poly.type
_entity_poly.pdbx_seq_one_letter_code
_entity_poly.pdbx_strand_id
1 'polypeptide(L)'
;MRLLFAGNSMLILFIICLSLGTNALPAPNKLHKITKGLCDKEDELAKISCMSVREHEQIWGGMLKYQSAYPLNSVLIKQAVEHIAREELRKALNLPPPHPWGHYNSTEPSDAELASAPTIEAYFDLKEPRLLSHSLDNTYFFEHNFPPAIEFLDRRVPVIRTIFNCRFSKVRPLDSAGVTDKKTIDRMVDEFSNIGTVSNRVKERLFDFQCVFNNL
;
A
#
# COMPACT_ATOMS: atom_id res chain seq x y z
N MET A 1 -53.54 8.07 38.41
CA MET A 1 -53.60 9.01 37.27
C MET A 1 -52.45 10.00 37.42
N ARG A 2 -51.51 10.01 36.46
CA ARG A 2 -50.38 10.95 36.23
C ARG A 2 -49.31 11.02 37.34
N LEU A 3 -48.20 10.28 37.21
CA LEU A 3 -46.91 10.66 36.57
C LEU A 3 -46.25 11.91 37.18
N LEU A 4 -45.10 11.71 37.83
CA LEU A 4 -43.80 12.27 37.46
C LEU A 4 -42.69 11.56 38.26
N PHE A 5 -41.83 10.81 37.57
CA PHE A 5 -40.65 10.16 38.12
C PHE A 5 -39.52 11.19 38.23
N ALA A 6 -38.90 11.27 39.41
CA ALA A 6 -37.60 11.89 39.64
C ALA A 6 -36.82 10.98 40.60
N GLY A 7 -35.57 10.67 40.29
CA GLY A 7 -34.67 10.02 41.24
C GLY A 7 -33.68 9.05 40.61
N ASN A 8 -32.48 9.56 40.30
CA ASN A 8 -31.29 8.78 40.03
C ASN A 8 -30.93 7.88 41.21
N SER A 9 -30.69 6.60 40.97
CA SER A 9 -29.58 5.80 41.53
C SER A 9 -29.76 4.33 41.18
N MET A 10 -28.98 3.82 40.22
CA MET A 10 -28.66 2.40 40.20
C MET A 10 -27.23 2.21 39.71
N LEU A 11 -26.32 1.99 40.67
CA LEU A 11 -24.96 1.54 40.44
C LEU A 11 -25.02 0.16 39.77
N ILE A 12 -24.51 0.03 38.54
CA ILE A 12 -24.27 -1.27 37.92
C ILE A 12 -22.82 -1.66 38.23
N LEU A 13 -22.66 -2.69 39.08
CA LEU A 13 -21.40 -3.39 39.30
C LEU A 13 -21.00 -4.15 38.03
N PHE A 14 -19.90 -3.74 37.39
CA PHE A 14 -19.19 -4.60 36.44
C PHE A 14 -18.08 -5.34 37.18
N ILE A 15 -18.26 -6.65 37.33
CA ILE A 15 -17.24 -7.60 37.80
C ILE A 15 -16.26 -7.80 36.62
N ILE A 16 -15.03 -7.31 36.76
CA ILE A 16 -13.92 -7.59 35.83
C ILE A 16 -13.20 -8.83 36.34
N CYS A 17 -13.23 -9.91 35.56
CA CYS A 17 -12.46 -11.13 35.82
C CYS A 17 -11.24 -11.20 34.89
N LEU A 18 -10.07 -11.01 35.50
CA LEU A 18 -8.73 -11.57 35.27
C LEU A 18 -8.31 -12.05 33.86
N SER A 19 -7.15 -11.55 33.41
CA SER A 19 -6.01 -12.44 33.18
C SER A 19 -4.67 -11.72 33.44
N LEU A 20 -3.93 -12.26 34.41
CA LEU A 20 -2.50 -12.03 34.60
C LEU A 20 -1.76 -12.75 33.48
N GLY A 21 -1.44 -12.02 32.42
CA GLY A 21 -0.51 -12.45 31.37
C GLY A 21 0.84 -11.77 31.59
N THR A 22 1.86 -12.55 31.94
CA THR A 22 3.26 -12.15 31.99
C THR A 22 3.74 -11.75 30.60
N ASN A 23 3.70 -10.45 30.28
CA ASN A 23 4.45 -9.93 29.13
C ASN A 23 5.87 -9.62 29.57
N ALA A 24 6.78 -10.55 29.26
CA ALA A 24 8.19 -10.23 29.11
C ALA A 24 8.34 -9.03 28.14
N LEU A 25 9.18 -8.05 28.52
CA LEU A 25 9.48 -6.89 27.69
C LEU A 25 10.00 -7.32 26.30
N PRO A 26 9.62 -6.64 25.20
CA PRO A 26 10.45 -6.64 24.03
C PRO A 26 11.66 -5.71 24.28
N ALA A 27 12.85 -6.22 23.96
CA ALA A 27 14.10 -5.48 24.01
C ALA A 27 14.06 -4.17 23.17
N PRO A 28 14.93 -3.19 23.47
CA PRO A 28 14.77 -1.77 23.08
C PRO A 28 15.00 -1.43 21.59
N ASN A 29 15.19 -2.43 20.70
CA ASN A 29 15.73 -2.27 19.34
C ASN A 29 14.73 -2.51 18.18
N LYS A 30 13.49 -2.96 18.46
CA LYS A 30 12.57 -3.46 17.41
C LYS A 30 11.70 -2.36 16.75
N LEU A 31 11.51 -1.22 17.42
CA LEU A 31 10.72 -0.08 16.92
C LEU A 31 11.59 1.02 16.29
N HIS A 32 12.85 1.14 16.73
CA HIS A 32 13.83 2.11 16.20
C HIS A 32 14.36 1.75 14.80
N LYS A 33 14.15 0.51 14.34
CA LYS A 33 14.63 -0.01 13.04
C LYS A 33 13.57 0.04 11.92
N ILE A 34 12.32 0.38 12.25
CA ILE A 34 11.17 0.50 11.33
C ILE A 34 11.24 1.82 10.51
N THR A 35 12.17 2.70 10.86
CA THR A 35 12.25 4.11 10.47
C THR A 35 13.68 4.53 10.09
N LYS A 36 14.45 3.67 9.43
CA LYS A 36 15.69 4.08 8.73
C LYS A 36 15.34 4.75 7.39
N GLY A 37 14.50 5.77 7.47
CA GLY A 37 14.01 6.66 6.40
C GLY A 37 13.26 5.95 5.28
N LEU A 38 12.19 6.55 4.78
CA LEU A 38 11.67 6.38 3.42
C LEU A 38 12.71 6.88 2.40
N CYS A 39 13.96 6.45 2.57
CA CYS A 39 15.15 7.01 1.98
C CYS A 39 15.29 8.53 2.17
N ASP A 40 14.93 9.01 3.37
CA ASP A 40 15.01 10.42 3.77
C ASP A 40 14.12 11.33 2.90
N LYS A 41 12.96 10.81 2.49
CA LYS A 41 11.93 11.49 1.68
C LYS A 41 10.66 11.82 2.46
N GLU A 42 10.69 11.66 3.78
CA GLU A 42 9.60 12.01 4.68
C GLU A 42 9.11 13.45 4.47
N ASP A 43 10.03 14.41 4.37
CA ASP A 43 9.71 15.82 4.19
C ASP A 43 9.04 16.11 2.85
N GLU A 44 9.38 15.36 1.80
CA GLU A 44 8.75 15.48 0.48
C GLU A 44 7.33 14.91 0.51
N LEU A 45 7.11 13.77 1.18
CA LEU A 45 5.76 13.22 1.40
C LEU A 45 4.91 14.17 2.25
N ALA A 46 5.48 14.79 3.28
CA ALA A 46 4.80 15.75 4.13
C ALA A 46 4.37 17.02 3.38
N LYS A 47 4.98 17.33 2.23
CA LYS A 47 4.62 18.48 1.39
C LYS A 47 3.52 18.18 0.37
N ILE A 48 3.09 16.93 0.24
CA ILE A 48 1.93 16.59 -0.60
C ILE A 48 0.73 17.37 -0.08
N SER A 49 0.08 18.08 -0.99
CA SER A 49 -1.13 18.86 -0.73
C SER A 49 -2.35 18.19 -1.34
N CYS A 50 -3.53 18.63 -0.91
CA CYS A 50 -4.82 18.16 -1.39
C CYS A 50 -4.92 18.09 -2.91
N MET A 51 -5.71 17.12 -3.37
CA MET A 51 -6.26 17.14 -4.72
C MET A 51 -7.32 18.24 -4.86
N SER A 52 -7.31 18.93 -5.99
CA SER A 52 -8.38 19.82 -6.41
C SER A 52 -9.57 19.03 -6.98
N VAL A 53 -10.74 19.67 -6.99
CA VAL A 53 -11.96 19.18 -7.68
C VAL A 53 -11.64 18.73 -9.11
N ARG A 54 -10.90 19.55 -9.86
CA ARG A 54 -10.56 19.25 -11.26
C ARG A 54 -9.66 18.02 -11.38
N GLU A 55 -8.67 17.88 -10.51
CA GLU A 55 -7.78 16.71 -10.51
C GLU A 55 -8.55 15.42 -10.25
N HIS A 56 -9.55 15.44 -9.36
CA HIS A 56 -10.40 14.26 -9.14
C HIS A 56 -11.16 13.85 -10.40
N GLU A 57 -11.75 14.80 -11.14
CA GLU A 57 -12.51 14.50 -12.37
C GLU A 57 -11.58 14.06 -13.52
N GLN A 58 -10.36 14.61 -13.58
CA GLN A 58 -9.40 14.34 -14.66
C GLN A 58 -8.91 12.88 -14.67
N ILE A 59 -8.74 12.23 -13.52
CA ILE A 59 -8.34 10.81 -13.46
C ILE A 59 -9.34 9.93 -14.22
N TRP A 60 -10.61 10.35 -14.28
CA TRP A 60 -11.69 9.63 -14.97
C TRP A 60 -12.01 10.20 -16.35
N GLY A 61 -11.13 11.03 -16.93
CA GLY A 61 -11.37 11.69 -18.21
C GLY A 61 -12.63 12.57 -18.23
N GLY A 62 -13.06 13.08 -17.07
CA GLY A 62 -14.29 13.85 -16.92
C GLY A 62 -15.59 13.03 -16.90
N MET A 63 -15.52 11.69 -16.97
CA MET A 63 -16.68 10.81 -16.87
C MET A 63 -17.36 10.92 -15.50
N LEU A 64 -16.56 10.99 -14.44
CA LEU A 64 -17.05 11.14 -13.08
C LEU A 64 -16.89 12.58 -12.60
N LYS A 65 -17.95 13.10 -11.99
CA LYS A 65 -17.93 14.37 -11.25
C LYS A 65 -17.37 14.20 -9.87
N TYR A 66 -16.85 15.29 -9.29
CA TYR A 66 -16.15 15.28 -8.00
C TYR A 66 -16.82 14.45 -6.91
N GLN A 67 -18.15 14.56 -6.74
CA GLN A 67 -18.89 13.82 -5.70
C GLN A 67 -18.77 12.30 -5.84
N SER A 68 -18.68 11.78 -7.07
CA SER A 68 -18.49 10.36 -7.35
C SER A 68 -17.00 10.00 -7.45
N ALA A 69 -16.20 10.88 -8.03
CA ALA A 69 -14.78 10.67 -8.23
C ALA A 69 -13.99 10.67 -6.92
N TYR A 70 -14.35 11.50 -5.94
CA TYR A 70 -13.65 11.61 -4.65
C TYR A 70 -13.55 10.28 -3.89
N PRO A 71 -14.66 9.59 -3.54
CA PRO A 71 -14.58 8.34 -2.79
C PRO A 71 -13.85 7.24 -3.58
N LEU A 72 -14.07 7.14 -4.89
CA LEU A 72 -13.39 6.15 -5.73
C LEU A 72 -11.89 6.43 -5.83
N ASN A 73 -11.50 7.68 -6.04
CA ASN A 73 -10.09 8.08 -6.10
C ASN A 73 -9.37 7.77 -4.79
N SER A 74 -10.03 7.84 -3.62
CA SER A 74 -9.40 7.52 -2.34
C SER A 74 -8.92 6.06 -2.26
N VAL A 75 -9.63 5.15 -2.93
CA VAL A 75 -9.27 3.73 -3.02
C VAL A 75 -8.31 3.50 -4.19
N LEU A 76 -8.63 4.06 -5.37
CA LEU A 76 -7.84 3.89 -6.58
C LEU A 76 -6.40 4.40 -6.39
N ILE A 77 -6.20 5.55 -5.75
CA ILE A 77 -4.87 6.11 -5.51
C ILE A 77 -4.04 5.18 -4.63
N LYS A 78 -4.62 4.63 -3.55
CA LYS A 78 -3.91 3.69 -2.68
C LYS A 78 -3.45 2.46 -3.48
N GLN A 79 -4.35 1.90 -4.28
CA GLN A 79 -4.05 0.73 -5.11
C GLN A 79 -3.07 1.07 -6.25
N ALA A 80 -3.12 2.26 -6.82
CA ALA A 80 -2.16 2.71 -7.82
C ALA A 80 -0.74 2.86 -7.24
N VAL A 81 -0.60 3.35 -6.00
CA VAL A 81 0.70 3.36 -5.31
C VAL A 81 1.24 1.94 -5.10
N GLU A 82 0.36 0.99 -4.76
CA GLU A 82 0.74 -0.43 -4.66
C GLU A 82 1.21 -0.98 -6.01
N HIS A 83 0.58 -0.56 -7.12
CA HIS A 83 0.98 -0.96 -8.47
C HIS A 83 2.35 -0.39 -8.84
N ILE A 84 2.59 0.89 -8.56
CA ILE A 84 3.90 1.53 -8.76
C ILE A 84 4.98 0.81 -7.96
N ALA A 85 4.70 0.40 -6.72
CA ALA A 85 5.65 -0.38 -5.93
C ALA A 85 6.02 -1.70 -6.61
N ARG A 86 5.06 -2.35 -7.28
CA ARG A 86 5.26 -3.62 -7.97
C ARG A 86 6.08 -3.42 -9.24
N GLU A 87 5.83 -2.36 -9.98
CA GLU A 87 6.66 -1.94 -11.12
C GLU A 87 8.11 -1.69 -10.71
N GLU A 88 8.32 -0.89 -9.65
CA GLU A 88 9.67 -0.58 -9.16
C GLU A 88 10.38 -1.81 -8.59
N LEU A 89 9.65 -2.76 -7.99
CA LEU A 89 10.18 -4.05 -7.55
C LEU A 89 10.70 -4.88 -8.73
N ARG A 90 9.88 -5.08 -9.77
CA ARG A 90 10.27 -5.83 -10.98
C ARG A 90 11.43 -5.15 -11.69
N LYS A 91 11.39 -3.83 -11.83
CA LYS A 91 12.47 -3.01 -12.39
C LYS A 91 13.76 -3.16 -11.58
N ALA A 92 13.69 -3.11 -10.26
CA ALA A 92 14.84 -3.31 -9.38
C ALA A 92 15.43 -4.71 -9.48
N LEU A 93 14.70 -5.71 -10.01
CA LEU A 93 15.18 -7.07 -10.29
C LEU A 93 15.60 -7.28 -11.75
N ASN A 94 15.54 -6.25 -12.61
CA ASN A 94 15.70 -6.33 -14.06
C ASN A 94 14.72 -7.32 -14.72
N LEU A 95 13.51 -7.44 -14.18
CA LEU A 95 12.41 -8.23 -14.74
C LEU A 95 11.55 -7.38 -15.67
N PRO A 96 10.82 -7.98 -16.63
CA PRO A 96 9.84 -7.25 -17.42
C PRO A 96 8.75 -6.64 -16.53
N PRO A 97 7.95 -5.69 -17.02
CA PRO A 97 6.82 -5.13 -16.29
C PRO A 97 5.83 -6.20 -15.79
N PRO A 98 4.96 -5.85 -14.83
CA PRO A 98 3.89 -6.73 -14.36
C PRO A 98 3.10 -7.37 -15.51
N HIS A 99 2.81 -8.66 -15.39
CA HIS A 99 1.90 -9.36 -16.30
C HIS A 99 0.48 -8.76 -16.24
N PRO A 100 -0.32 -8.89 -17.30
CA PRO A 100 -1.74 -8.53 -17.28
C PRO A 100 -2.49 -9.17 -16.11
N TRP A 101 -3.57 -8.55 -15.68
CA TRP A 101 -4.34 -9.05 -14.54
C TRP A 101 -4.89 -10.45 -14.81
N GLY A 102 -4.61 -11.37 -13.89
CA GLY A 102 -5.24 -12.69 -13.82
C GLY A 102 -6.28 -12.76 -12.70
N HIS A 103 -6.95 -13.90 -12.58
CA HIS A 103 -7.76 -14.19 -11.40
C HIS A 103 -6.90 -14.23 -10.14
N TYR A 104 -7.47 -13.78 -9.04
CA TYR A 104 -6.80 -13.80 -7.75
C TYR A 104 -6.52 -15.23 -7.33
N ASN A 105 -5.27 -15.48 -6.96
CA ASN A 105 -4.83 -16.76 -6.44
C ASN A 105 -3.95 -16.52 -5.23
N SER A 106 -4.47 -16.89 -4.06
CA SER A 106 -3.79 -16.81 -2.76
C SER A 106 -3.12 -18.12 -2.35
N THR A 107 -2.96 -19.06 -3.28
CA THR A 107 -2.25 -20.31 -3.01
C THR A 107 -0.77 -20.03 -2.92
N GLU A 108 -0.18 -20.35 -1.76
CA GLU A 108 1.27 -20.31 -1.59
C GLU A 108 1.94 -21.39 -2.45
N PRO A 109 3.03 -21.07 -3.17
CA PRO A 109 3.74 -22.05 -3.98
C PRO A 109 4.40 -23.10 -3.09
N SER A 110 4.36 -24.36 -3.53
CA SER A 110 5.05 -25.46 -2.84
C SER A 110 6.57 -25.39 -2.99
N ASP A 111 7.30 -26.00 -2.07
CA ASP A 111 8.77 -26.12 -2.16
C ASP A 111 9.22 -26.78 -3.47
N ALA A 112 8.43 -27.74 -3.98
CA ALA A 112 8.71 -28.41 -5.25
C ALA A 112 8.56 -27.47 -6.46
N GLU A 113 7.52 -26.63 -6.49
CA GLU A 113 7.34 -25.59 -7.52
C GLU A 113 8.48 -24.55 -7.47
N LEU A 114 8.82 -24.09 -6.27
CA LEU A 114 9.92 -23.16 -6.05
C LEU A 114 11.29 -23.75 -6.43
N ALA A 115 11.52 -25.05 -6.18
CA ALA A 115 12.74 -25.75 -6.54
C ALA A 115 12.85 -25.96 -8.06
N SER A 116 11.74 -26.27 -8.72
CA SER A 116 11.65 -26.56 -10.15
C SER A 116 11.56 -25.33 -11.06
N ALA A 117 11.42 -24.12 -10.48
CA ALA A 117 11.40 -22.87 -11.24
C ALA A 117 12.64 -22.74 -12.15
N PRO A 118 12.47 -22.66 -13.48
CA PRO A 118 13.58 -22.74 -14.45
C PRO A 118 14.39 -21.44 -14.56
N THR A 119 13.81 -20.33 -14.12
CA THR A 119 14.43 -19.00 -14.18
C THR A 119 14.15 -18.23 -12.89
N ILE A 120 14.93 -17.16 -12.67
CA ILE A 120 14.68 -16.20 -11.58
C ILE A 120 13.33 -15.50 -11.75
N GLU A 121 12.93 -15.19 -12.98
CA GLU A 121 11.60 -14.64 -13.27
C GLU A 121 10.50 -15.62 -12.87
N ALA A 122 10.59 -16.89 -13.28
CA ALA A 122 9.59 -17.90 -12.92
C ALA A 122 9.53 -18.11 -11.39
N TYR A 123 10.68 -18.07 -10.71
CA TYR A 123 10.72 -18.11 -9.26
C TYR A 123 10.05 -16.88 -8.63
N PHE A 124 10.32 -15.69 -9.17
CA PHE A 124 9.70 -14.46 -8.71
C PHE A 124 8.20 -14.46 -8.96
N ASP A 125 7.71 -14.87 -10.13
CA ASP A 125 6.28 -14.90 -10.48
C ASP A 125 5.46 -15.85 -9.58
N LEU A 126 6.10 -16.89 -9.01
CA LEU A 126 5.49 -17.74 -7.98
C LEU A 126 5.33 -17.01 -6.63
N LYS A 127 6.25 -16.11 -6.29
CA LYS A 127 6.29 -15.38 -5.00
C LYS A 127 5.85 -13.92 -5.09
N GLU A 128 5.61 -13.41 -6.29
CA GLU A 128 5.25 -12.02 -6.52
C GLU A 128 3.98 -11.72 -5.72
N PRO A 129 3.97 -10.69 -4.86
CA PRO A 129 2.79 -10.34 -4.07
C PRO A 129 1.57 -10.12 -4.97
N ARG A 130 0.62 -11.04 -4.92
CA ARG A 130 -0.65 -10.94 -5.64
C ARG A 130 -1.65 -10.23 -4.76
N LEU A 131 -2.04 -9.03 -5.17
CA LEU A 131 -3.03 -8.24 -4.47
C LEU A 131 -4.40 -8.47 -5.12
N LEU A 132 -5.44 -8.78 -4.32
CA LEU A 132 -6.82 -8.86 -4.81
C LEU A 132 -7.23 -7.57 -5.55
N SER A 133 -6.70 -6.43 -5.11
CA SER A 133 -6.89 -5.12 -5.75
C SER A 133 -6.32 -5.01 -7.17
N HIS A 134 -5.41 -5.89 -7.58
CA HIS A 134 -4.82 -5.93 -8.93
C HIS A 134 -5.10 -7.25 -9.62
N SER A 135 -6.35 -7.71 -9.52
CA SER A 135 -6.80 -8.96 -10.11
C SER A 135 -8.13 -8.78 -10.84
N LEU A 136 -8.48 -9.73 -11.70
CA LEU A 136 -9.78 -9.78 -12.37
C LEU A 136 -10.96 -9.93 -11.40
N ASP A 137 -10.69 -10.31 -10.14
CA ASP A 137 -11.69 -10.49 -9.09
C ASP A 137 -11.89 -9.22 -8.24
N ASN A 138 -11.23 -8.11 -8.59
CA ASN A 138 -11.48 -6.81 -7.97
C ASN A 138 -12.88 -6.30 -8.35
N THR A 139 -13.71 -6.03 -7.34
CA THR A 139 -15.10 -5.57 -7.52
C THR A 139 -15.24 -4.05 -7.66
N TYR A 140 -14.16 -3.28 -7.43
CA TYR A 140 -14.17 -1.82 -7.47
C TYR A 140 -13.62 -1.25 -8.78
N PHE A 141 -12.56 -1.86 -9.31
CA PHE A 141 -11.81 -1.32 -10.45
C PHE A 141 -11.40 -2.42 -11.42
N PHE A 142 -11.25 -2.00 -12.66
CA PHE A 142 -10.68 -2.78 -13.74
C PHE A 142 -9.24 -2.32 -14.00
N GLU A 143 -8.46 -3.18 -14.65
CA GLU A 143 -7.06 -2.90 -15.02
C GLU A 143 -6.90 -1.55 -15.74
N HIS A 144 -7.83 -1.21 -16.64
CA HIS A 144 -7.81 0.05 -17.39
C HIS A 144 -8.01 1.32 -16.54
N ASN A 145 -8.44 1.21 -15.29
CA ASN A 145 -8.58 2.37 -14.40
C ASN A 145 -7.23 2.82 -13.80
N PHE A 146 -6.21 1.96 -13.84
CA PHE A 146 -4.92 2.22 -13.19
C PHE A 146 -4.01 3.16 -13.97
N PRO A 147 -3.86 3.05 -15.31
CA PRO A 147 -2.94 3.92 -16.05
C PRO A 147 -3.17 5.42 -15.84
N PRO A 148 -4.42 5.96 -15.89
CA PRO A 148 -4.64 7.38 -15.60
C PRO A 148 -4.29 7.80 -14.16
N ALA A 149 -4.52 6.90 -13.19
CA ALA A 149 -4.19 7.17 -11.79
C ALA A 149 -2.66 7.14 -11.54
N ILE A 150 -1.95 6.22 -12.20
CA ILE A 150 -0.49 6.14 -12.17
C ILE A 150 0.11 7.38 -12.84
N GLU A 151 -0.37 7.78 -14.01
CA GLU A 151 0.07 9.02 -14.68
C GLU A 151 -0.15 10.25 -13.79
N PHE A 152 -1.31 10.34 -13.14
CA PHE A 152 -1.58 11.39 -12.16
C PHE A 152 -0.55 11.38 -11.03
N LEU A 153 -0.26 10.23 -10.43
CA LEU A 153 0.70 10.09 -9.34
C LEU A 153 2.13 10.42 -9.77
N ASP A 154 2.56 9.96 -10.93
CA ASP A 154 3.90 10.23 -11.47
C ASP A 154 4.11 11.73 -11.69
N ARG A 155 3.07 12.45 -12.12
CA ARG A 155 3.11 13.91 -12.24
C ARG A 155 3.03 14.63 -10.90
N ARG A 156 2.11 14.21 -10.03
CA ARG A 156 1.71 14.98 -8.82
C ARG A 156 2.57 14.67 -7.60
N VAL A 157 3.06 13.44 -7.51
CA VAL A 157 3.79 12.88 -6.36
C VAL A 157 4.96 12.01 -6.86
N PRO A 158 5.89 12.55 -7.66
CA PRO A 158 6.98 11.78 -8.26
C PRO A 158 7.90 11.09 -7.23
N VAL A 159 7.92 11.58 -5.99
CA VAL A 159 8.71 11.01 -4.89
C VAL A 159 8.35 9.55 -4.58
N ILE A 160 7.15 9.08 -4.95
CA ILE A 160 6.73 7.67 -4.75
C ILE A 160 7.72 6.72 -5.42
N ARG A 161 8.03 6.93 -6.71
CA ARG A 161 8.99 6.08 -7.44
C ARG A 161 10.39 6.17 -6.82
N THR A 162 10.81 7.37 -6.41
CA THR A 162 12.11 7.57 -5.74
C THR A 162 12.22 6.76 -4.45
N ILE A 163 11.16 6.73 -3.63
CA ILE A 163 11.13 5.95 -2.38
C ILE A 163 11.24 4.46 -2.68
N PHE A 164 10.39 3.92 -3.55
CA PHE A 164 10.39 2.48 -3.83
C PHE A 164 11.69 2.05 -4.51
N ASN A 165 12.18 2.82 -5.48
CA ASN A 165 13.47 2.58 -6.11
C ASN A 165 14.59 2.48 -5.07
N CYS A 166 14.67 3.43 -4.14
CA CYS A 166 15.69 3.41 -3.11
C CYS A 166 15.52 2.25 -2.11
N ARG A 167 14.30 1.94 -1.68
CA ARG A 167 14.03 0.82 -0.78
C ARG A 167 14.47 -0.51 -1.40
N PHE A 168 14.08 -0.76 -2.64
CA PHE A 168 14.47 -1.97 -3.36
C PHE A 168 15.96 -2.00 -3.71
N SER A 169 16.56 -0.86 -4.07
CA SER A 169 18.01 -0.76 -4.33
C SER A 169 18.87 -1.01 -3.08
N LYS A 170 18.35 -0.73 -1.88
CA LYS A 170 19.06 -1.09 -0.62
C LYS A 170 19.08 -2.60 -0.37
N VAL A 171 18.07 -3.33 -0.86
CA VAL A 171 18.01 -4.80 -0.75
C VAL A 171 18.81 -5.46 -1.87
N ARG A 172 18.75 -4.91 -3.09
CA ARG A 172 19.56 -5.29 -4.25
C ARG A 172 20.34 -4.08 -4.78
N PRO A 173 21.57 -3.85 -4.30
CA PRO A 173 22.45 -2.78 -4.79
C PRO A 173 22.69 -2.89 -6.30
N LEU A 174 22.61 -1.79 -7.04
CA LEU A 174 22.74 -1.80 -8.51
C LEU A 174 24.12 -2.25 -9.02
N ASP A 175 25.15 -2.23 -8.17
CA ASP A 175 26.49 -2.77 -8.45
C ASP A 175 26.56 -4.31 -8.35
N SER A 176 25.46 -4.97 -7.94
CA SER A 176 25.29 -6.40 -8.09
C SER A 176 25.04 -6.75 -9.56
N ALA A 177 26.10 -6.65 -10.36
CA ALA A 177 26.20 -7.22 -11.71
C ALA A 177 26.09 -8.76 -11.70
N GLY A 178 25.99 -9.37 -10.52
CA GLY A 178 25.86 -10.80 -10.30
C GLY A 178 24.41 -11.29 -10.33
N VAL A 179 24.29 -12.58 -10.65
CA VAL A 179 23.06 -13.37 -10.58
C VAL A 179 22.26 -13.04 -9.30
N THR A 180 21.04 -12.54 -9.44
CA THR A 180 20.13 -12.39 -8.30
C THR A 180 19.76 -13.78 -7.79
N ASP A 181 20.15 -14.11 -6.56
CA ASP A 181 19.79 -15.39 -5.94
C ASP A 181 18.34 -15.39 -5.40
N LYS A 182 17.79 -16.59 -5.20
CA LYS A 182 16.44 -16.79 -4.64
C LYS A 182 16.26 -16.10 -3.28
N LYS A 183 17.33 -16.07 -2.45
CA LYS A 183 17.32 -15.40 -1.15
C LYS A 183 17.16 -13.88 -1.25
N THR A 184 17.71 -13.25 -2.28
CA THR A 184 17.54 -11.82 -2.53
C THR A 184 16.12 -11.52 -3.01
N ILE A 185 15.55 -12.40 -3.83
CA ILE A 185 14.14 -12.31 -4.22
C ILE A 185 13.23 -12.34 -2.99
N ASP A 186 13.45 -13.30 -2.09
CA ASP A 186 12.65 -13.44 -0.87
C ASP A 186 12.68 -12.15 -0.03
N ARG A 187 13.86 -11.57 0.17
CA ARG A 187 14.00 -10.29 0.89
C ARG A 187 13.31 -9.12 0.18
N MET A 188 13.31 -9.10 -1.15
CA MET A 188 12.65 -8.06 -1.94
C MET A 188 11.12 -8.17 -1.85
N VAL A 189 10.59 -9.39 -1.83
CA VAL A 189 9.17 -9.68 -1.59
C VAL A 189 8.77 -9.28 -0.15
N ASP A 190 9.60 -9.59 0.84
CA ASP A 190 9.40 -9.14 2.22
C ASP A 190 9.40 -7.61 2.34
N GLU A 191 10.29 -6.92 1.62
CA GLU A 191 10.34 -5.46 1.59
C GLU A 191 9.07 -4.86 0.97
N PHE A 192 8.52 -5.49 -0.07
CA PHE A 192 7.25 -5.09 -0.66
C PHE A 192 6.09 -5.16 0.33
N SER A 193 6.08 -6.14 1.24
CA SER A 193 5.03 -6.25 2.27
C SER A 193 4.95 -5.01 3.19
N ASN A 194 6.00 -4.18 3.21
CA ASN A 194 6.07 -2.95 3.99
C ASN A 194 5.75 -1.67 3.18
N ILE A 195 5.14 -1.78 1.99
CA ILE A 195 4.81 -0.61 1.15
C ILE A 195 3.61 0.18 1.67
N GLY A 196 2.75 -0.44 2.50
CA GLY A 196 1.50 0.15 2.97
C GLY A 196 1.67 1.49 3.70
N THR A 197 2.83 1.72 4.33
CA THR A 197 3.17 3.02 4.93
C THR A 197 3.22 4.15 3.91
N VAL A 198 3.79 3.92 2.71
CA VAL A 198 3.85 4.93 1.63
C VAL A 198 2.45 5.19 1.11
N SER A 199 1.72 4.13 0.77
CA SER A 199 0.36 4.22 0.20
C SER A 199 -0.60 4.94 1.13
N ASN A 200 -0.54 4.65 2.44
CA ASN A 200 -1.40 5.33 3.42
C ASN A 200 -1.04 6.81 3.55
N ARG A 201 0.25 7.16 3.65
CA ARG A 201 0.68 8.57 3.73
C ARG A 201 0.26 9.37 2.50
N VAL A 202 0.50 8.84 1.29
CA VAL A 202 0.09 9.51 0.05
C VAL A 202 -1.42 9.75 0.03
N LYS A 203 -2.21 8.72 0.37
CA LYS A 203 -3.67 8.83 0.46
C LYS A 203 -4.10 9.87 1.51
N GLU A 204 -3.55 9.81 2.72
CA GLU A 204 -3.89 10.76 3.79
C GLU A 204 -3.61 12.21 3.39
N ARG A 205 -2.52 12.47 2.67
CA ARG A 205 -2.16 13.82 2.24
C ARG A 205 -3.03 14.32 1.07
N LEU A 206 -3.36 13.46 0.12
CA LEU A 206 -4.19 13.83 -1.03
C LEU A 206 -5.68 13.99 -0.68
N PHE A 207 -6.15 13.28 0.37
CA PHE A 207 -7.54 13.20 0.81
C PHE A 207 -7.74 13.64 2.27
N ASP A 208 -6.89 14.53 2.78
CA ASP A 208 -7.03 15.08 4.14
C ASP A 208 -8.45 15.63 4.34
N PHE A 209 -9.00 15.56 5.55
CA PHE A 209 -10.32 16.12 5.85
C PHE A 209 -10.41 17.61 5.50
N GLN A 210 -9.31 18.36 5.61
CA GLN A 210 -9.24 19.75 5.17
C GLN A 210 -9.47 19.90 3.65
N CYS A 211 -9.18 18.88 2.85
CA CYS A 211 -9.46 18.88 1.41
C CYS A 211 -10.97 18.93 1.12
N VAL A 212 -11.81 18.39 2.00
CA VAL A 212 -13.27 18.41 1.81
C VAL A 212 -13.82 19.81 2.04
N PHE A 213 -13.37 20.50 3.08
CA PHE A 213 -13.90 21.82 3.45
C PHE A 213 -13.40 22.96 2.56
N ASN A 214 -12.22 22.83 1.96
CA ASN A 214 -11.66 23.85 1.06
C ASN A 214 -12.20 23.77 -0.38
N ASN A 215 -12.94 22.70 -0.71
CA ASN A 215 -13.50 22.45 -2.04
C ASN A 215 -15.05 22.58 -2.08
N LEU A 216 -15.67 22.98 -0.96
CA LEU A 216 -17.09 23.33 -0.82
C LEU A 216 -17.26 24.85 -0.83
#